data_AF-H0EJB2-F1
#
_entry.id   AF-H0EJB2-F1
#
_cell.length_a   1.000
_cell.length_b   1.000
_cell.length_c   1.000
_cell.angle_alpha   90.00
_cell.angle_beta   90.00
_cell.angle_gamma   90.00
#
_symmetry.space_group_name_H-M   'P 1'
#
loop_
_entity.id
_entity.type
_entity.pdbx_description
1 polymer ?
#
loop_
_entity_poly.entity_id
_entity_poly.type
_entity_poly.pdbx_seq_one_letter_code
_entity_poly.pdbx_strand_id
1 'polypeptide(L)'
;MTQARQDSEPPLLTTDVITSVENTETDLAIHLRTLPAEKQRAFLSLHNNFPGQGNPLTSIIRSNGYPLGADAGCGGVFENISRINHGCLPNAVQNWNGLLGEEGEETVYAIKDIKEGEEITTSYLSGGTSKERRAVLKQSFGFDCTCKLCDSDEADLKASDERLSRIQELHIDIGDSETVRHDPEKALGYCKELLEILEVEGIKDDRVTAMHSDAARAAWWAKKFCEAKVISAGKSCIDRLDMKPFTKRPQKHDCFGAFSVNWKTKLEELPKERAGEEFEKWLWRE
;
A
#
# COMPACT_ATOMS: atom_id res chain seq x y z
N MET A 1 18.04 -9.08 9.97
CA MET A 1 17.04 -8.67 8.97
C MET A 1 17.57 -9.11 7.62
N THR A 2 17.10 -10.26 7.16
CA THR A 2 17.28 -10.73 5.79
C THR A 2 16.67 -9.68 4.88
N GLN A 3 17.40 -9.25 3.85
CA GLN A 3 16.90 -8.30 2.86
C GLN A 3 15.61 -8.90 2.28
N ALA A 4 14.50 -8.14 2.30
CA ALA A 4 13.25 -8.60 1.67
C ALA A 4 13.58 -8.99 0.23
N ARG A 5 13.14 -10.19 -0.20
CA ARG A 5 13.25 -10.58 -1.61
C ARG A 5 12.48 -9.54 -2.41
N GLN A 6 13.15 -8.99 -3.41
CA GLN A 6 12.67 -7.92 -4.27
C GLN A 6 12.65 -8.45 -5.69
N ASP A 7 11.48 -8.38 -6.33
CA ASP A 7 11.37 -8.43 -7.78
C ASP A 7 11.01 -7.02 -8.28
N SER A 8 11.53 -6.65 -9.46
CA SER A 8 11.12 -5.43 -10.14
C SER A 8 11.20 -5.59 -11.64
N GLU A 9 10.31 -4.92 -12.36
CA GLU A 9 10.32 -4.88 -13.83
C GLU A 9 9.67 -3.60 -14.36
N PRO A 10 10.11 -3.11 -15.53
CA PRO A 10 9.47 -1.98 -16.20
C PRO A 10 8.11 -2.40 -16.79
N PRO A 11 7.22 -1.43 -17.11
CA PRO A 11 5.97 -1.73 -17.77
C PRO A 11 6.18 -2.48 -19.09
N LEU A 12 5.41 -3.54 -19.28
CA LEU A 12 5.28 -4.22 -20.57
C LEU A 12 4.55 -3.30 -21.56
N LEU A 13 3.51 -2.62 -21.07
CA LEU A 13 2.65 -1.68 -21.77
C LEU A 13 2.04 -0.71 -20.75
N THR A 14 1.86 0.54 -21.15
CA THR A 14 1.24 1.60 -20.35
C THR A 14 -0.09 2.05 -20.98
N THR A 15 -1.01 2.58 -20.15
CA THR A 15 -2.36 2.96 -20.60
C THR A 15 -2.50 4.43 -20.96
N ASP A 16 -1.39 5.19 -21.03
CA ASP A 16 -1.35 6.60 -21.44
C ASP A 16 -1.77 6.80 -22.91
N VAL A 17 -1.72 5.73 -23.71
CA VAL A 17 -2.19 5.71 -25.09
C VAL A 17 -3.72 5.72 -25.22
N ILE A 18 -4.46 5.43 -24.14
CA ILE A 18 -5.92 5.35 -24.17
C ILE A 18 -6.51 6.76 -24.16
N THR A 19 -7.22 7.11 -25.22
CA THR A 19 -7.81 8.45 -25.40
C THR A 19 -9.20 8.58 -24.78
N SER A 20 -9.97 7.48 -24.74
CA SER A 20 -11.28 7.41 -24.09
C SER A 20 -11.66 5.96 -23.74
N VAL A 21 -12.69 5.81 -22.90
CA VAL A 21 -13.21 4.49 -22.50
C VAL A 21 -13.77 3.72 -23.70
N GLU A 22 -14.42 4.41 -24.63
CA GLU A 22 -15.02 3.81 -25.84
C GLU A 22 -13.97 3.31 -26.83
N ASN A 23 -12.81 3.98 -26.87
CA ASN A 23 -11.72 3.66 -27.81
C ASN A 23 -10.69 2.69 -27.22
N THR A 24 -10.82 2.29 -25.95
CA THR A 24 -9.81 1.51 -25.21
C THR A 24 -9.31 0.29 -25.99
N GLU A 25 -10.20 -0.53 -26.53
CA GLU A 25 -9.81 -1.74 -27.29
C GLU A 25 -9.00 -1.39 -28.56
N THR A 26 -9.42 -0.34 -29.28
CA THR A 26 -8.77 0.09 -30.52
C THR A 26 -7.41 0.72 -30.25
N ASP A 27 -7.33 1.60 -29.26
CA ASP A 27 -6.07 2.27 -28.87
C ASP A 27 -5.04 1.25 -28.39
N LEU A 28 -5.47 0.28 -27.57
CA LEU A 28 -4.63 -0.83 -27.13
C LEU A 28 -4.18 -1.71 -28.32
N ALA A 29 -5.06 -2.01 -29.27
CA ALA A 29 -4.70 -2.83 -30.44
C ALA A 29 -3.67 -2.13 -31.34
N ILE A 30 -3.79 -0.82 -31.52
CA ILE A 30 -2.83 -0.01 -32.27
C ILE A 30 -1.48 -0.02 -31.56
N HIS A 31 -1.47 0.28 -30.27
CA HIS A 31 -0.23 0.34 -29.49
C HIS A 31 0.46 -1.02 -29.37
N LEU A 32 -0.29 -2.10 -29.10
CA LEU A 32 0.27 -3.45 -29.00
C LEU A 32 1.01 -3.87 -30.28
N ARG A 33 0.52 -3.48 -31.46
CA ARG A 33 1.18 -3.77 -32.75
C ARG A 33 2.51 -3.07 -32.95
N THR A 34 2.78 -1.98 -32.22
CA THR A 34 4.08 -1.28 -32.30
C THR A 34 5.15 -1.93 -31.41
N LEU A 35 4.73 -2.75 -30.44
CA LEU A 35 5.65 -3.45 -29.54
C LEU A 35 6.36 -4.63 -30.23
N PRO A 36 7.55 -5.04 -29.76
CA PRO A 36 8.21 -6.26 -30.22
C PRO A 36 7.31 -7.50 -30.06
N ALA A 37 7.45 -8.49 -30.95
CA ALA A 37 6.61 -9.69 -30.97
C ALA A 37 6.65 -10.49 -29.65
N GLU A 38 7.77 -10.44 -28.92
CA GLU A 38 7.89 -11.02 -27.59
C GLU A 38 6.98 -10.34 -26.58
N LYS A 39 7.02 -9.00 -26.50
CA LYS A 39 6.13 -8.21 -25.63
C LYS A 39 4.66 -8.41 -25.96
N GLN A 40 4.33 -8.52 -27.26
CA GLN A 40 2.96 -8.83 -27.70
C GLN A 40 2.48 -10.18 -27.16
N ARG A 41 3.31 -11.22 -27.27
CA ARG A 41 2.97 -12.55 -26.74
C ARG A 41 2.87 -12.55 -25.23
N ALA A 42 3.79 -11.88 -24.53
CA ALA A 42 3.74 -11.73 -23.08
C ALA A 42 2.41 -11.12 -22.65
N PHE A 43 2.00 -10.00 -23.26
CA PHE A 43 0.74 -9.32 -22.96
C PHE A 43 -0.47 -10.21 -23.22
N LEU A 44 -0.53 -10.84 -24.40
CA LEU A 44 -1.66 -11.71 -24.78
C LEU A 44 -1.72 -13.02 -23.97
N SER A 45 -0.69 -13.35 -23.19
CA SER A 45 -0.65 -14.50 -22.28
C SER A 45 -1.07 -14.16 -20.84
N LEU A 46 -1.34 -12.89 -20.55
CA LEU A 46 -1.86 -12.47 -19.25
C LEU A 46 -3.32 -12.90 -19.08
N HIS A 47 -3.79 -12.90 -17.82
CA HIS A 47 -5.14 -13.34 -17.51
C HIS A 47 -6.18 -12.46 -18.21
N ASN A 48 -7.25 -13.07 -18.70
CA ASN A 48 -8.43 -12.36 -19.18
C ASN A 48 -9.61 -12.76 -18.30
N ASN A 49 -10.11 -11.82 -17.51
CA ASN A 49 -11.22 -12.02 -16.58
C ASN A 49 -12.58 -12.28 -17.26
N PHE A 50 -12.71 -11.95 -18.55
CA PHE A 50 -13.94 -12.12 -19.33
C PHE A 50 -13.67 -12.74 -20.72
N PRO A 51 -13.16 -13.98 -20.78
CA PRO A 51 -12.80 -14.60 -22.04
C PRO A 51 -14.04 -14.81 -22.92
N GLY A 52 -13.91 -14.50 -24.22
CA GLY A 52 -15.00 -14.60 -25.19
C GLY A 52 -15.98 -13.43 -25.20
N GLN A 53 -15.78 -12.42 -24.35
CA GLN A 53 -16.47 -11.13 -24.47
C GLN A 53 -15.66 -10.21 -25.40
N GLY A 54 -16.35 -9.41 -26.24
CA GLY A 54 -15.79 -8.82 -27.47
C GLY A 54 -14.53 -7.94 -27.36
N ASN A 55 -14.18 -7.46 -26.16
CA ASN A 55 -13.04 -6.57 -25.91
C ASN A 55 -11.94 -7.29 -25.08
N PRO A 56 -11.18 -8.22 -25.68
CA PRO A 56 -10.18 -9.02 -24.96
C PRO A 56 -9.01 -8.19 -24.42
N LEU A 57 -8.50 -7.18 -25.15
CA LEU A 57 -7.36 -6.38 -24.68
C LEU A 57 -7.76 -5.53 -23.47
N THR A 58 -8.96 -4.94 -23.53
CA THR A 58 -9.56 -4.20 -22.41
C THR A 58 -9.70 -5.10 -21.18
N SER A 59 -10.15 -6.34 -21.36
CA SER A 59 -10.34 -7.29 -20.26
C SER A 59 -9.00 -7.74 -19.64
N ILE A 60 -7.97 -7.91 -20.46
CA ILE A 60 -6.60 -8.14 -19.98
C ILE A 60 -6.13 -6.95 -19.13
N ILE A 61 -6.22 -5.71 -19.62
CA ILE A 61 -5.81 -4.52 -18.84
C ILE A 61 -6.57 -4.44 -17.51
N ARG A 62 -7.90 -4.63 -17.54
CA ARG A 62 -8.74 -4.53 -16.34
C ARG A 62 -8.35 -5.50 -15.22
N SER A 63 -7.78 -6.66 -15.56
CA SER A 63 -7.41 -7.69 -14.58
C SER A 63 -5.93 -7.70 -14.21
N ASN A 64 -5.08 -6.96 -14.94
CA ASN A 64 -3.62 -7.01 -14.81
C ASN A 64 -2.97 -5.63 -14.56
N GLY A 65 -3.73 -4.55 -14.71
CA GLY A 65 -3.21 -3.18 -14.63
C GLY A 65 -2.99 -2.70 -13.21
N TYR A 66 -1.87 -2.01 -12.98
CA TYR A 66 -1.54 -1.31 -11.75
C TYR A 66 -1.40 0.20 -11.99
N PRO A 67 -1.74 1.06 -11.02
CA PRO A 67 -1.48 2.48 -11.12
C PRO A 67 0.03 2.76 -11.08
N LEU A 68 0.53 3.65 -11.95
CA LEU A 68 1.95 4.04 -11.97
C LEU A 68 2.25 5.16 -10.95
N GLY A 69 1.83 4.95 -9.71
CA GLY A 69 1.89 5.93 -8.62
C GLY A 69 0.52 6.49 -8.22
N ALA A 70 0.44 7.10 -7.04
CA ALA A 70 -0.83 7.53 -6.43
C ALA A 70 -1.58 8.60 -7.24
N ASP A 71 -0.85 9.50 -7.92
CA ASP A 71 -1.41 10.61 -8.71
C ASP A 71 -1.37 10.36 -10.22
N ALA A 72 -1.01 9.14 -10.64
CA ALA A 72 -0.89 8.83 -12.06
C ALA A 72 -2.27 8.70 -12.71
N GLY A 73 -2.50 9.46 -13.79
CA GLY A 73 -3.68 9.31 -14.64
C GLY A 73 -3.63 8.08 -15.55
N CYS A 74 -2.55 7.29 -15.49
CA CYS A 74 -2.34 6.09 -16.28
C CYS A 74 -1.88 4.92 -15.39
N GLY A 75 -2.08 3.71 -15.90
CA GLY A 75 -1.59 2.47 -15.33
C GLY A 75 -0.58 1.78 -16.26
N GLY A 76 -0.01 0.69 -15.76
CA GLY A 76 0.83 -0.22 -16.52
C GLY A 76 0.46 -1.67 -16.27
N VAL A 77 0.81 -2.51 -17.23
CA VAL A 77 0.81 -3.97 -17.07
C VAL A 77 2.23 -4.48 -17.12
N PHE A 78 2.48 -5.58 -16.43
CA PHE A 78 3.81 -6.12 -16.16
C PHE A 78 3.83 -7.61 -16.49
N GLU A 79 4.94 -8.13 -17.00
CA GLU A 79 4.97 -9.50 -17.53
C GLU A 79 4.83 -10.56 -16.44
N ASN A 80 5.51 -10.36 -15.31
CA ASN A 80 5.55 -11.28 -14.18
C ASN A 80 4.70 -10.78 -13.01
N ILE A 81 4.78 -9.48 -12.68
CA ILE A 81 4.08 -8.90 -11.52
C ILE A 81 2.56 -8.96 -11.70
N SER A 82 2.04 -8.83 -12.92
CA SER A 82 0.60 -8.99 -13.19
C SER A 82 0.09 -10.43 -13.00
N ARG A 83 0.98 -11.41 -12.80
CA ARG A 83 0.60 -12.81 -12.53
C ARG A 83 0.46 -13.12 -11.03
N ILE A 84 0.85 -12.20 -10.15
CA ILE A 84 0.80 -12.40 -8.71
C ILE A 84 -0.66 -12.38 -8.26
N ASN A 85 -1.10 -13.47 -7.63
CA ASN A 85 -2.49 -13.64 -7.19
C ASN A 85 -2.84 -12.81 -5.96
N HIS A 86 -4.15 -12.64 -5.76
CA HIS A 86 -4.69 -11.95 -4.60
C HIS A 86 -4.63 -12.79 -3.31
N GLY A 87 -4.24 -12.15 -2.20
CA GLY A 87 -4.52 -12.61 -0.84
C GLY A 87 -5.14 -11.49 0.00
N CYS A 88 -6.16 -11.79 0.82
CA CYS A 88 -6.75 -10.77 1.71
C CYS A 88 -5.80 -10.36 2.85
N LEU A 89 -4.88 -11.24 3.24
CA LEU A 89 -3.75 -10.95 4.13
C LEU A 89 -2.45 -11.34 3.42
N PRO A 90 -1.99 -10.52 2.46
CA PRO A 90 -0.89 -10.88 1.58
C PRO A 90 0.44 -11.06 2.33
N ASN A 91 1.39 -11.72 1.67
CA ASN A 91 2.77 -11.87 2.15
C ASN A 91 3.77 -10.96 1.40
N ALA A 92 3.33 -10.30 0.32
CA ALA A 92 4.08 -9.28 -0.39
C ALA A 92 3.24 -8.02 -0.66
N VAL A 93 3.93 -6.92 -0.98
CA VAL A 93 3.31 -5.64 -1.37
C VAL A 93 3.99 -5.12 -2.63
N GLN A 94 3.18 -4.57 -3.53
CA GLN A 94 3.62 -3.94 -4.76
C GLN A 94 3.68 -2.42 -4.62
N ASN A 95 4.66 -1.79 -5.25
CA ASN A 95 4.82 -0.33 -5.31
C ASN A 95 5.44 0.09 -6.65
N TRP A 96 4.90 1.15 -7.24
CA TRP A 96 5.53 1.85 -8.34
C TRP A 96 6.72 2.69 -7.86
N ASN A 97 7.86 2.57 -8.53
CA ASN A 97 9.04 3.38 -8.27
C ASN A 97 9.55 4.06 -9.54
N GLY A 98 9.10 5.30 -9.76
CA GLY A 98 9.53 6.14 -10.89
C GLY A 98 11.00 6.59 -10.85
N LEU A 99 11.77 6.25 -9.81
CA LEU A 99 13.22 6.51 -9.72
C LEU A 99 14.07 5.28 -10.08
N LEU A 100 13.46 4.13 -10.35
CA LEU A 100 14.15 2.92 -10.81
C LEU A 100 14.04 2.76 -12.33
N GLY A 101 15.10 2.29 -12.97
CA GLY A 101 15.17 2.18 -14.42
C GLY A 101 15.11 3.53 -15.14
N GLU A 102 14.97 3.50 -16.46
CA GLU A 102 14.82 4.72 -17.28
C GLU A 102 13.37 5.24 -17.29
N GLU A 103 12.39 4.33 -17.19
CA GLU A 103 10.95 4.62 -17.34
C GLU A 103 10.15 4.40 -16.04
N GLY A 104 10.81 4.07 -14.93
CA GLY A 104 10.17 3.57 -13.71
C GLY A 104 9.97 2.05 -13.74
N GLU A 105 9.87 1.45 -12.56
CA GLU A 105 9.60 0.02 -12.40
C GLU A 105 8.54 -0.23 -11.33
N GLU A 106 7.71 -1.26 -11.55
CA GLU A 106 6.89 -1.82 -10.47
C GLU A 106 7.78 -2.74 -9.65
N THR A 107 7.64 -2.67 -8.34
CA THR A 107 8.46 -3.42 -7.39
C THR A 107 7.58 -4.24 -6.49
N VAL A 108 8.01 -5.45 -6.14
CA VAL A 108 7.32 -6.32 -5.19
C VAL A 108 8.28 -6.70 -4.07
N TYR A 109 7.88 -6.41 -2.84
CA TYR A 109 8.66 -6.73 -1.65
C TYR A 109 7.91 -7.68 -0.73
N ALA A 110 8.60 -8.73 -0.27
CA ALA A 110 8.09 -9.57 0.80
C ALA A 110 7.97 -8.79 2.12
N ILE A 111 6.77 -8.81 2.71
CA ILE A 111 6.48 -8.18 4.01
C ILE A 111 6.39 -9.21 5.15
N LYS A 112 6.34 -10.50 4.80
CA LYS A 112 6.38 -11.65 5.71
C LYS A 112 7.47 -12.62 5.24
N ASP A 113 7.87 -13.54 6.11
CA ASP A 113 8.73 -14.66 5.68
C ASP A 113 7.91 -15.58 4.76
N ILE A 114 8.47 -15.91 3.59
CA ILE A 114 7.83 -16.75 2.56
C ILE A 114 8.65 -18.03 2.44
N LYS A 115 8.03 -19.18 2.69
CA LYS A 115 8.71 -20.49 2.60
C LYS A 115 8.85 -20.94 1.15
N GLU A 116 9.81 -21.83 0.89
CA GLU A 116 9.90 -22.49 -0.42
C GLU A 116 8.60 -23.22 -0.75
N GLY A 117 8.06 -22.99 -1.95
CA GLY A 117 6.77 -23.54 -2.39
C GLY A 117 5.54 -22.78 -1.89
N GLU A 118 5.69 -21.77 -1.03
CA GLU A 118 4.59 -20.87 -0.66
C GLU A 118 4.34 -19.86 -1.78
N GLU A 119 3.06 -19.65 -2.12
CA GLU A 119 2.66 -18.69 -3.14
C GLU A 119 2.90 -17.24 -2.66
N ILE A 120 3.43 -16.41 -3.55
CA ILE A 120 3.53 -14.97 -3.33
C ILE A 120 2.19 -14.35 -3.68
N THR A 121 1.63 -13.55 -2.77
CA THR A 121 0.34 -12.87 -2.96
C THR A 121 0.41 -11.40 -2.60
N THR A 122 -0.37 -10.59 -3.30
CA THR A 122 -0.59 -9.16 -3.03
C THR A 122 -2.07 -8.87 -2.77
N SER A 123 -2.41 -7.68 -2.28
CA SER A 123 -3.82 -7.26 -2.19
C SER A 123 -4.22 -6.49 -3.44
N TYR A 124 -5.37 -6.84 -4.02
CA TYR A 124 -6.00 -6.08 -5.11
C TYR A 124 -6.99 -5.03 -4.58
N LEU A 125 -7.19 -5.00 -3.25
CA LEU A 125 -8.25 -4.27 -2.59
C LEU A 125 -7.67 -3.37 -1.49
N SER A 126 -8.41 -2.31 -1.16
CA SER A 126 -8.10 -1.38 -0.08
C SER A 126 -8.61 -1.82 1.31
N GLY A 127 -9.32 -2.95 1.41
CA GLY A 127 -9.86 -3.48 2.66
C GLY A 127 -11.32 -3.89 2.55
N GLY A 128 -12.06 -3.83 3.66
CA GLY A 128 -13.48 -4.16 3.77
C GLY A 128 -13.72 -5.56 4.32
N THR A 129 -14.98 -5.90 4.58
CA THR A 129 -15.41 -7.22 5.06
C THR A 129 -15.24 -8.30 3.98
N SER A 130 -15.19 -9.57 4.37
CA SER A 130 -15.04 -10.71 3.48
C SER A 130 -16.11 -10.75 2.39
N LYS A 131 -17.35 -10.35 2.74
CA LYS A 131 -18.47 -10.22 1.80
C LYS A 131 -18.23 -9.12 0.77
N GLU A 132 -17.81 -7.94 1.19
CA GLU A 132 -17.50 -6.82 0.30
C GLU A 132 -16.29 -7.15 -0.60
N ARG A 133 -15.22 -7.69 -0.02
CA ARG A 133 -14.03 -8.12 -0.74
C ARG A 133 -14.38 -9.13 -1.83
N ARG A 134 -15.14 -10.20 -1.50
CA ARG A 134 -15.60 -11.20 -2.48
C ARG A 134 -16.48 -10.59 -3.57
N ALA A 135 -17.39 -9.68 -3.23
CA ALA A 135 -18.25 -9.02 -4.22
C ALA A 135 -17.42 -8.19 -5.22
N VAL A 136 -16.46 -7.41 -4.74
CA VAL A 136 -15.56 -6.61 -5.59
C VAL A 136 -14.69 -7.51 -6.46
N LEU A 137 -14.09 -8.57 -5.90
CA LEU A 137 -13.27 -9.51 -6.66
C LEU A 137 -14.08 -10.23 -7.75
N LYS A 138 -15.32 -10.63 -7.43
CA LYS A 138 -16.19 -11.27 -8.40
C LYS A 138 -16.56 -10.32 -9.55
N GLN A 139 -16.89 -9.07 -9.22
CA GLN A 139 -17.30 -8.07 -10.20
C GLN A 139 -16.14 -7.60 -11.09
N SER A 140 -14.98 -7.34 -10.50
CA SER A 140 -13.84 -6.72 -11.19
C SER A 140 -12.88 -7.74 -11.80
N PHE A 141 -12.71 -8.90 -11.17
CA PHE A 141 -11.72 -9.92 -11.54
C PHE A 141 -12.34 -11.28 -11.90
N GLY A 142 -13.63 -11.51 -11.65
CA GLY A 142 -14.34 -12.70 -12.10
C GLY A 142 -14.22 -13.94 -11.20
N PHE A 143 -13.54 -13.85 -10.04
CA PHE A 143 -13.31 -14.99 -9.15
C PHE A 143 -13.86 -14.79 -7.74
N ASP A 144 -14.10 -15.91 -7.04
CA ASP A 144 -14.50 -15.95 -5.64
C ASP A 144 -13.25 -16.25 -4.78
N CYS A 145 -12.93 -15.37 -3.84
CA CYS A 145 -11.72 -15.51 -3.04
C CYS A 145 -11.83 -16.66 -2.02
N THR A 146 -10.86 -17.58 -2.09
CA THR A 146 -10.66 -18.74 -1.21
C THR A 146 -9.31 -18.70 -0.50
N CYS A 147 -8.72 -17.52 -0.33
CA CYS A 147 -7.47 -17.38 0.43
C CYS A 147 -7.65 -17.85 1.88
N LYS A 148 -6.55 -18.12 2.59
CA LYS A 148 -6.55 -18.64 3.97
C LYS A 148 -7.48 -17.88 4.93
N LEU A 149 -7.57 -16.56 4.81
CA LEU A 149 -8.50 -15.77 5.63
C LEU A 149 -9.95 -16.05 5.23
N CYS A 150 -10.28 -15.98 3.95
CA CYS A 150 -11.63 -16.22 3.46
C CYS A 150 -12.13 -17.65 3.69
N ASP A 151 -11.22 -18.62 3.81
CA ASP A 151 -11.50 -20.04 4.06
C ASP A 151 -11.37 -20.42 5.55
N SER A 152 -11.14 -19.46 6.44
CA SER A 152 -11.08 -19.72 7.88
C SER A 152 -12.46 -20.01 8.48
N ASP A 153 -12.48 -20.46 9.73
CA ASP A 153 -13.72 -20.65 10.48
C ASP A 153 -14.53 -19.34 10.57
N GLU A 154 -15.86 -19.47 10.63
CA GLU A 154 -16.79 -18.33 10.60
C GLU A 154 -16.52 -17.33 11.73
N ALA A 155 -16.16 -17.81 12.92
CA ALA A 155 -15.84 -16.95 14.06
C ALA A 155 -14.57 -16.12 13.81
N ASP A 156 -13.52 -16.74 13.29
CA ASP A 156 -12.24 -16.06 12.99
C ASP A 156 -12.40 -15.07 11.84
N LEU A 157 -13.14 -15.46 10.80
CA LEU A 157 -13.43 -14.60 9.66
C LEU A 157 -14.24 -13.37 10.08
N LYS A 158 -15.25 -13.55 10.93
CA LYS A 158 -16.05 -12.45 11.46
C LYS A 158 -15.21 -11.50 12.33
N ALA A 159 -14.37 -12.05 13.20
CA ALA A 159 -13.49 -11.23 14.04
C ALA A 159 -12.47 -10.43 13.22
N SER A 160 -11.92 -11.03 12.14
CA SER A 160 -11.07 -10.32 11.18
C SER A 160 -11.84 -9.24 10.43
N ASP A 161 -13.06 -9.53 9.96
CA ASP A 161 -13.90 -8.54 9.29
C ASP A 161 -14.19 -7.32 10.18
N GLU A 162 -14.49 -7.53 11.47
CA GLU A 162 -14.66 -6.45 12.45
C GLU A 162 -13.39 -5.60 12.59
N ARG A 163 -12.21 -6.23 12.68
CA ARG A 163 -10.91 -5.54 12.75
C ARG A 163 -10.59 -4.76 11.47
N LEU A 164 -10.81 -5.35 10.30
CA LEU A 164 -10.56 -4.72 9.01
C LEU A 164 -11.50 -3.55 8.75
N SER A 165 -12.77 -3.64 9.15
CA SER A 165 -13.69 -2.51 9.14
C SER A 165 -13.23 -1.40 10.09
N ARG A 166 -12.80 -1.75 11.30
CA ARG A 166 -12.28 -0.77 12.26
C ARG A 166 -11.02 -0.06 11.76
N ILE A 167 -10.11 -0.76 11.08
CA ILE A 167 -8.94 -0.16 10.43
C ILE A 167 -9.37 0.94 9.43
N GLN A 168 -10.39 0.68 8.61
CA GLN A 168 -10.87 1.67 7.63
C GLN A 168 -11.46 2.91 8.30
N GLU A 169 -12.24 2.73 9.36
CA GLU A 169 -12.76 3.85 10.17
C GLU A 169 -11.61 4.66 10.78
N LEU A 170 -10.62 3.99 11.38
CA LEU A 170 -9.47 4.64 11.99
C LEU A 170 -8.65 5.43 10.96
N HIS A 171 -8.46 4.92 9.74
CA HIS A 171 -7.79 5.69 8.68
C HIS A 171 -8.53 6.98 8.34
N ILE A 172 -9.87 6.98 8.32
CA ILE A 172 -10.68 8.17 8.10
C ILE A 172 -10.54 9.13 9.29
N ASP A 173 -10.69 8.61 10.51
CA ASP A 173 -10.64 9.39 11.75
C ASP A 173 -9.26 10.03 11.99
N ILE A 174 -8.17 9.33 11.63
CA ILE A 174 -6.79 9.86 11.68
C ILE A 174 -6.58 10.93 10.60
N GLY A 175 -7.20 10.77 9.44
CA GLY A 175 -7.16 11.74 8.35
C GLY A 175 -8.05 12.96 8.57
N ASP A 176 -8.94 12.94 9.56
CA ASP A 176 -9.86 14.05 9.85
C ASP A 176 -9.13 15.25 10.44
N SER A 177 -8.99 16.30 9.63
CA SER A 177 -8.26 17.51 10.01
C SER A 177 -8.86 18.24 11.23
N GLU A 178 -10.16 18.09 11.48
CA GLU A 178 -10.83 18.73 12.61
C GLU A 178 -10.48 18.03 13.93
N THR A 179 -10.49 16.69 13.93
CA THR A 179 -10.02 15.88 15.07
C THR A 179 -8.54 16.12 15.35
N VAL A 180 -7.69 16.09 14.32
CA VAL A 180 -6.25 16.37 14.44
C VAL A 180 -5.98 17.77 15.02
N ARG A 181 -6.81 18.76 14.68
CA ARG A 181 -6.68 20.14 15.17
C ARG A 181 -7.16 20.30 16.61
N HIS A 182 -8.35 19.80 16.92
CA HIS A 182 -9.04 20.13 18.17
C HIS A 182 -8.85 19.10 19.27
N ASP A 183 -8.61 17.83 18.92
CA ASP A 183 -8.42 16.73 19.86
C ASP A 183 -7.24 15.82 19.45
N PRO A 184 -6.00 16.33 19.55
CA PRO A 184 -4.82 15.55 19.19
C PRO A 184 -4.60 14.32 20.09
N GLU A 185 -5.21 14.22 21.28
CA GLU A 185 -4.98 13.06 22.18
C GLU A 185 -5.79 11.89 21.65
N LYS A 186 -7.03 12.19 21.24
CA LYS A 186 -7.88 11.26 20.54
C LYS A 186 -7.28 10.81 19.20
N ALA A 187 -6.74 11.73 18.40
CA ALA A 187 -6.06 11.36 17.14
C ALA A 187 -4.84 10.44 17.38
N LEU A 188 -4.07 10.69 18.44
CA LEU A 188 -2.95 9.84 18.84
C LEU A 188 -3.45 8.47 19.34
N GLY A 189 -4.54 8.44 20.11
CA GLY A 189 -5.21 7.21 20.55
C GLY A 189 -5.70 6.36 19.38
N TYR A 190 -6.26 6.97 18.34
CA TYR A 190 -6.63 6.29 17.10
C TYR A 190 -5.41 5.69 16.38
N CYS A 191 -4.29 6.39 16.33
CA CYS A 191 -3.04 5.84 15.81
C CYS A 191 -2.58 4.61 16.61
N LYS A 192 -2.72 4.64 17.95
CA LYS A 192 -2.37 3.51 18.82
C LYS A 192 -3.25 2.29 18.55
N GLU A 193 -4.57 2.51 18.59
CA GLU A 193 -5.57 1.46 18.33
C GLU A 193 -5.35 0.84 16.94
N LEU A 194 -5.08 1.65 15.92
CA LEU A 194 -4.76 1.18 14.58
C LEU A 194 -3.55 0.23 14.58
N LEU A 195 -2.45 0.61 15.22
CA LEU A 195 -1.24 -0.22 15.27
C LEU A 195 -1.48 -1.54 16.01
N GLU A 196 -2.25 -1.52 17.11
CA GLU A 196 -2.61 -2.73 17.86
C GLU A 196 -3.45 -3.69 17.00
N ILE A 197 -4.46 -3.17 16.28
CA ILE A 197 -5.30 -4.00 15.40
C ILE A 197 -4.46 -4.56 14.24
N LEU A 198 -3.59 -3.76 13.64
CA LEU A 198 -2.69 -4.20 12.56
C LEU A 198 -1.75 -5.32 13.01
N GLU A 199 -1.21 -5.23 14.24
CA GLU A 199 -0.37 -6.27 14.81
C GLU A 199 -1.14 -7.58 15.00
N VAL A 200 -2.34 -7.52 15.59
CA VAL A 200 -3.21 -8.68 15.78
C VAL A 200 -3.59 -9.33 14.44
N GLU A 201 -3.88 -8.52 13.43
CA GLU A 201 -4.26 -9.00 12.09
C GLU A 201 -3.03 -9.48 11.28
N GLY A 202 -1.81 -9.22 11.76
CA GLY A 202 -0.58 -9.56 11.06
C GLY A 202 -0.40 -8.75 9.77
N ILE A 203 -0.88 -7.50 9.76
CA ILE A 203 -0.73 -6.55 8.65
C ILE A 203 0.45 -5.63 8.96
N LYS A 204 1.39 -5.54 8.03
CA LYS A 204 2.45 -4.53 8.10
C LYS A 204 2.00 -3.30 7.31
N ASP A 205 1.44 -2.32 8.00
CA ASP A 205 1.08 -1.03 7.41
C ASP A 205 2.28 -0.07 7.48
N ASP A 206 2.58 0.60 6.37
CA ASP A 206 3.64 1.60 6.26
C ASP A 206 3.10 3.04 6.30
N ARG A 207 1.80 3.25 6.54
CA ARG A 207 1.12 4.56 6.45
C ARG A 207 0.93 5.27 7.78
N VAL A 208 1.27 4.67 8.92
CA VAL A 208 1.12 5.34 10.22
C VAL A 208 2.21 6.41 10.39
N THR A 209 1.84 7.67 10.18
CA THR A 209 2.66 8.85 10.46
C THR A 209 1.90 9.78 11.40
N ALA A 210 2.34 9.91 12.65
CA ALA A 210 1.80 10.94 13.53
C ALA A 210 2.65 12.21 13.40
N MET A 211 2.16 13.18 12.62
CA MET A 211 2.79 14.48 12.45
C MET A 211 2.00 15.56 13.18
N HIS A 212 2.40 15.83 14.43
CA HIS A 212 1.95 16.98 15.22
C HIS A 212 3.15 17.89 15.53
N SER A 213 2.91 19.02 16.19
CA SER A 213 3.95 20.01 16.57
C SER A 213 4.90 19.56 17.68
N ASP A 214 4.92 18.27 17.98
CA ASP A 214 5.88 17.63 18.87
C ASP A 214 7.08 17.18 18.03
N ALA A 215 8.23 17.85 18.18
CA ALA A 215 9.40 17.53 17.36
C ALA A 215 10.00 16.16 17.69
N ALA A 216 9.96 15.71 18.95
CA ALA A 216 10.53 14.42 19.32
C ALA A 216 9.73 13.25 18.74
N ARG A 217 8.41 13.23 18.95
CA ARG A 217 7.50 12.20 18.41
C ARG A 217 7.43 12.27 16.89
N ALA A 218 7.34 13.47 16.29
CA ALA A 218 7.32 13.60 14.83
C ALA A 218 8.61 13.04 14.20
N ALA A 219 9.78 13.32 14.77
CA ALA A 219 11.04 12.74 14.30
C ALA A 219 11.08 11.21 14.47
N TRP A 220 10.53 10.69 15.57
CA TRP A 220 10.42 9.25 15.80
C TRP A 220 9.50 8.57 14.78
N TRP A 221 8.29 9.10 14.55
CA TRP A 221 7.35 8.56 13.58
C TRP A 221 7.85 8.69 12.14
N ALA A 222 8.47 9.80 11.77
CA ALA A 222 9.14 9.94 10.48
C ALA A 222 10.23 8.87 10.29
N LYS A 223 10.96 8.54 11.37
CA LYS A 223 11.96 7.46 11.34
C LYS A 223 11.29 6.10 11.16
N LYS A 224 10.21 5.81 11.91
CA LYS A 224 9.46 4.55 11.80
C LYS A 224 8.85 4.34 10.42
N PHE A 225 8.27 5.39 9.85
CA PHE A 225 7.81 5.41 8.48
C PHE A 225 8.93 5.09 7.49
N CYS A 226 10.09 5.73 7.63
CA CYS A 226 11.23 5.45 6.77
C CYS A 226 11.73 4.00 6.90
N GLU A 227 11.71 3.43 8.10
CA GLU A 227 12.07 2.02 8.34
C GLU A 227 11.06 1.07 7.69
N ALA A 228 9.75 1.35 7.83
CA ALA A 228 8.68 0.57 7.21
C ALA A 228 8.75 0.63 5.67
N LYS A 229 8.93 1.83 5.09
CA LYS A 229 9.06 2.02 3.64
C LYS A 229 10.27 1.34 3.02
N VAL A 230 11.36 1.14 3.77
CA VAL A 230 12.48 0.31 3.28
C VAL A 230 12.05 -1.14 3.08
N ILE A 231 11.16 -1.65 3.94
CA ILE A 231 10.65 -3.02 3.85
C ILE A 231 9.62 -3.14 2.74
N SER A 232 8.67 -2.19 2.64
CA SER A 232 7.56 -2.28 1.68
C SER A 232 7.91 -1.81 0.27
N ALA A 233 8.80 -0.83 0.11
CA ALA A 233 9.06 -0.17 -1.18
C ALA A 233 10.56 0.07 -1.48
N GLY A 234 11.45 -0.38 -0.60
CA GLY A 234 12.90 -0.26 -0.77
C GLY A 234 13.50 1.09 -0.38
N LYS A 235 14.83 1.21 -0.55
CA LYS A 235 15.60 2.38 -0.10
C LYS A 235 15.48 3.60 -1.00
N SER A 236 15.04 3.44 -2.24
CA SER A 236 14.93 4.51 -3.23
C SER A 236 13.51 5.04 -3.40
N CYS A 237 12.51 4.49 -2.71
CA CYS A 237 11.13 4.96 -2.86
C CYS A 237 10.98 6.44 -2.48
N ILE A 238 10.19 7.17 -3.26
CA ILE A 238 10.04 8.62 -3.15
C ILE A 238 9.45 9.03 -1.80
N ASP A 239 8.39 8.35 -1.34
CA ASP A 239 7.75 8.58 -0.04
C ASP A 239 8.78 8.64 1.11
N ARG A 240 9.71 7.68 1.13
CA ARG A 240 10.76 7.63 2.13
C ARG A 240 11.75 8.78 1.96
N LEU A 241 12.16 9.07 0.73
CA LEU A 241 13.11 10.15 0.46
C LEU A 241 12.53 11.50 0.89
N ASP A 242 11.24 11.71 0.69
CA ASP A 242 10.51 12.91 1.10
C ASP A 242 10.33 12.98 2.62
N MET A 243 10.05 11.85 3.29
CA MET A 243 9.92 11.82 4.74
C MET A 243 11.27 11.91 5.49
N LYS A 244 12.36 11.42 4.88
CA LYS A 244 13.67 11.26 5.53
C LYS A 244 14.25 12.56 6.14
N PRO A 245 14.15 13.75 5.51
CA PRO A 245 14.57 15.00 6.13
C PRO A 245 13.90 15.30 7.48
N PHE A 246 12.65 14.90 7.66
CA PHE A 246 11.86 15.17 8.88
C PHE A 246 12.27 14.31 10.07
N THR A 247 13.03 13.23 9.85
CA THR A 247 13.67 12.46 10.94
C THR A 247 14.68 13.28 11.76
N LYS A 248 15.18 14.38 11.19
CA LYS A 248 16.13 15.30 11.85
C LYS A 248 15.58 16.71 12.00
N ARG A 249 14.64 17.11 11.13
CA ARG A 249 14.12 18.47 11.04
C ARG A 249 12.59 18.46 10.87
N PRO A 250 11.83 17.86 11.80
CA PRO A 250 10.37 17.75 11.69
C PRO A 250 9.68 19.11 11.58
N GLN A 251 10.27 20.15 12.16
CA GLN A 251 9.79 21.53 12.11
C GLN A 251 9.80 22.17 10.70
N LYS A 252 10.40 21.50 9.71
CA LYS A 252 10.38 21.96 8.31
C LYS A 252 9.18 21.41 7.53
N HIS A 253 8.40 20.49 8.10
CA HIS A 253 7.22 19.97 7.45
C HIS A 253 6.11 21.02 7.46
N ASP A 254 5.36 21.16 6.37
CA ASP A 254 4.35 22.22 6.22
C ASP A 254 3.24 22.15 7.28
N CYS A 255 2.87 20.93 7.70
CA CYS A 255 1.89 20.71 8.76
C CYS A 255 2.44 20.92 10.18
N PHE A 256 3.75 21.11 10.37
CA PHE A 256 4.31 21.28 11.72
C PHE A 256 3.91 22.63 12.31
N GLY A 257 3.27 22.63 13.48
CA GLY A 257 2.76 23.87 14.08
C GLY A 257 1.39 24.30 13.54
N ALA A 258 0.91 23.70 12.44
CA ALA A 258 -0.23 24.24 11.69
C ALA A 258 -1.58 24.03 12.39
N PHE A 259 -1.73 22.93 13.13
CA PHE A 259 -3.03 22.52 13.68
C PHE A 259 -3.09 22.60 15.22
N SER A 260 -2.01 22.30 15.92
CA SER A 260 -1.95 22.42 17.38
C SER A 260 -0.51 22.51 17.85
N VAL A 261 -0.17 23.42 18.77
CA VAL A 261 1.17 23.51 19.41
C VAL A 261 1.20 22.87 20.81
N ASN A 262 0.12 22.17 21.19
CA ASN A 262 0.06 21.44 22.44
C ASN A 262 1.10 20.31 22.42
N TRP A 263 1.84 20.15 23.53
CA TRP A 263 2.90 19.14 23.73
C TRP A 263 4.13 19.31 22.86
N LYS A 264 4.44 20.56 22.51
CA LYS A 264 5.72 20.87 21.87
C LYS A 264 6.88 20.41 22.75
N THR A 265 7.48 19.29 22.38
CA THR A 265 8.82 18.89 22.84
C THR A 265 9.85 19.24 21.77
N LYS A 266 11.09 19.42 22.19
CA LYS A 266 12.26 19.58 21.33
C LYS A 266 12.84 18.22 20.99
N LEU A 267 13.62 18.15 19.92
CA LEU A 267 14.23 16.91 19.47
C LEU A 267 15.15 16.28 20.54
N GLU A 268 15.77 17.11 21.37
CA GLU A 268 16.66 16.68 22.46
C GLU A 268 15.91 15.99 23.61
N GLU A 269 14.59 16.14 23.68
CA GLU A 269 13.72 15.54 24.69
C GLU A 269 13.25 14.13 24.28
N LEU A 270 13.64 13.64 23.09
CA LEU A 270 13.40 12.25 22.69
C LEU A 270 14.12 11.31 23.68
N PRO A 271 13.41 10.36 24.33
CA PRO A 271 14.02 9.43 25.26
C PRO A 271 15.23 8.68 24.67
N LYS A 272 16.26 8.50 25.49
CA LYS A 272 17.49 7.78 25.10
C LYS A 272 17.21 6.30 24.90
N GLU A 273 16.48 5.71 25.84
CA GLU A 273 15.93 4.36 25.73
C GLU A 273 14.63 4.43 24.94
N ARG A 274 14.57 3.69 23.82
CA ARG A 274 13.49 3.77 22.83
C ARG A 274 12.73 2.46 22.73
N ALA A 275 12.45 1.89 23.89
CA ALA A 275 11.81 0.61 24.09
C ALA A 275 11.29 0.54 25.54
N GLY A 276 10.38 -0.40 25.79
CA GLY A 276 9.83 -0.67 27.11
C GLY A 276 8.66 0.24 27.50
N GLU A 277 8.05 -0.09 28.63
CA GLU A 277 6.79 0.50 29.09
C GLU A 277 6.85 2.03 29.24
N GLU A 278 7.94 2.57 29.79
CA GLU A 278 8.09 4.02 29.98
C GLU A 278 8.22 4.78 28.66
N PHE A 279 8.84 4.17 27.64
CA PHE A 279 8.89 4.76 26.31
C PHE A 279 7.53 4.73 25.63
N GLU A 280 6.78 3.62 25.75
CA GLU A 280 5.42 3.51 25.21
C GLU A 280 4.48 4.53 25.86
N LYS A 281 4.53 4.69 27.19
CA LYS A 281 3.76 5.74 27.89
C LYS A 281 4.10 7.13 27.37
N TRP A 282 5.38 7.44 27.22
CA TRP A 282 5.81 8.73 26.64
C TRP A 282 5.34 8.92 25.18
N LEU A 283 5.42 7.86 24.37
CA LEU A 283 5.05 7.87 22.95
C LEU A 283 3.55 8.09 22.78
N TRP A 284 2.74 7.47 23.65
CA TRP A 284 1.28 7.48 23.60
C TRP A 284 0.61 8.46 24.56
N ARG A 285 1.40 9.26 25.29
CA ARG A 285 0.90 10.28 26.24
C ARG A 285 0.12 9.70 27.44
N GLU A 286 0.48 8.49 27.87
CA GLU A 286 -0.14 7.74 28.99
C GLU A 286 0.59 7.89 30.33
#